data_AF-A0A1J3FQU4-F1
#
_entry.id   AF-A0A1J3FQU4-F1
#
_cell.length_a   1.000
_cell.length_b   1.000
_cell.length_c   1.000
_cell.angle_alpha   90.00
_cell.angle_beta   90.00
_cell.angle_gamma   90.00
#
_symmetry.space_group_name_H-M   'P 1'
#
loop_
_entity.id
_entity.type
_entity.pdbx_description
1 polymer ?
#
loop_
_entity_poly.entity_id
_entity_poly.type
_entity_poly.pdbx_seq_one_letter_code
_entity_poly.pdbx_strand_id
1 'polypeptide(L)' 'CRRLNSSYNVSQSTLRVMTEQFQFGNKICQEIELNKQHWRSLFEQYMFFEAYKNYLQVDVLAVDAEDLLAWKGWVE' A
#
# COMPACT_ATOMS: atom_id res chain seq x y z
N CYS A 1 -12.59 15.22 25.34
CA CYS A 1 -12.12 14.91 23.97
C CYS A 1 -12.65 13.54 23.54
N ARG A 2 -13.48 13.46 22.49
CA ARG A 2 -13.84 12.18 21.87
C ARG A 2 -12.63 11.65 21.12
N ARG A 3 -12.13 10.47 21.49
CA ARG A 3 -11.15 9.73 20.68
C ARG A 3 -11.91 9.10 19.51
N LEU A 4 -11.47 9.38 18.29
CA LEU A 4 -11.98 8.77 17.07
C LEU A 4 -10.92 7.82 16.53
N ASN A 5 -11.35 6.70 15.95
CA ASN A 5 -10.45 5.79 15.25
C ASN A 5 -10.17 6.34 13.85
N SER A 6 -8.95 6.82 13.60
CA SER A 6 -8.52 7.31 12.28
C SER A 6 -8.36 6.19 11.24
N SER A 7 -8.29 4.93 11.68
CA SER A 7 -8.02 3.76 10.84
C SER A 7 -9.24 2.86 10.68
N TYR A 8 -10.45 3.43 10.73
CA TYR A 8 -11.70 2.67 10.67
C TYR A 8 -11.92 1.95 9.32
N ASN A 9 -11.28 2.43 8.24
CA ASN A 9 -11.32 1.81 6.91
C ASN A 9 -10.38 0.59 6.77
N VAL A 10 -9.64 0.23 7.82
CA VAL A 10 -8.75 -0.94 7.78
C VAL A 10 -9.59 -2.22 7.86
N SER A 11 -9.54 -3.02 6.80
CA SER A 11 -10.10 -4.37 6.75
C SER A 11 -9.09 -5.40 7.24
N GLN A 12 -9.53 -6.64 7.45
CA GLN A 12 -8.62 -7.74 7.80
C GLN A 12 -7.54 -7.95 6.73
N SER A 13 -7.89 -7.79 5.45
CA SER A 13 -6.97 -7.92 4.33
C SER A 13 -5.88 -6.85 4.36
N THR A 14 -6.26 -5.58 4.54
CA THR A 14 -5.28 -4.48 4.60
C THR A 14 -4.42 -4.56 5.86
N LEU A 15 -5.00 -4.98 6.99
CA LEU A 15 -4.25 -5.22 8.23
C LEU A 15 -3.18 -6.30 8.08
N ARG A 16 -3.50 -7.40 7.39
CA ARG A 16 -2.54 -8.48 7.13
C ARG A 16 -1.35 -7.96 6.34
N VAL A 17 -1.60 -7.28 5.23
CA VAL A 17 -0.56 -6.71 4.38
C VAL A 17 0.30 -5.72 5.18
N MET A 18 -0.31 -4.81 5.94
CA MET A 18 0.45 -3.86 6.77
C MET A 18 1.35 -4.57 7.78
N THR A 19 0.84 -5.61 8.44
CA THR A 19 1.61 -6.37 9.43
C THR A 19 2.81 -7.08 8.81
N GLU A 20 2.62 -7.70 7.64
CA GLU A 20 3.70 -8.34 6.87
C GLU A 20 4.77 -7.31 6.46
N GLN A 21 4.36 -6.13 5.97
CA GLN A 21 5.29 -5.06 5.59
C GLN A 21 6.04 -4.48 6.79
N PHE A 22 5.42 -4.36 7.97
CA PHE A 22 6.13 -3.95 9.19
C PHE A 22 7.19 -4.96 9.62
N GLN A 23 6.91 -6.26 9.51
CA GLN A 23 7.91 -7.30 9.82
C GLN A 23 9.08 -7.27 8.81
N PHE A 24 8.78 -7.06 7.53
CA PHE A 24 9.79 -6.92 6.49
C PHE A 24 10.67 -5.69 6.72
N GLY A 25 10.08 -4.51 6.95
CA GLY A 25 10.80 -3.28 7.26
C GLY A 25 11.66 -3.40 8.51
N ASN A 26 11.15 -4.06 9.56
CA ASN A 26 11.93 -4.31 10.77
C ASN A 26 13.19 -5.15 10.51
N LYS A 27 13.12 -6.18 9.66
CA LYS A 27 14.29 -6.97 9.26
C LYS A 27 15.33 -6.12 8.54
N ILE A 28 14.90 -5.25 7.63
CA ILE A 28 15.82 -4.33 6.92
C ILE A 28 16.47 -3.36 7.91
N CYS A 29 15.70 -2.77 8.83
CA CYS A 29 16.23 -1.87 9.85
C CYS A 29 17.29 -2.56 10.72
N GLN A 30 17.07 -3.81 11.13
CA GLN A 30 18.07 -4.58 11.88
C GLN A 30 19.37 -4.79 11.09
N GLU A 31 19.28 -5.08 9.79
CA GLU A 31 20.46 -5.23 8.93
C GLU A 31 21.18 -3.90 8.68
N ILE A 32 20.45 -2.78 8.63
CA ILE A 32 21.03 -1.43 8.57
C ILE A 32 21.79 -1.10 9.85
N GLU A 33 21.22 -1.39 11.03
CA GLU A 33 21.88 -1.19 12.33
C GLU A 33 23.19 -1.98 12.43
N LEU A 34 23.25 -3.17 11.82
CA LEU A 34 24.45 -4.00 11.71
C LEU A 34 25.41 -3.56 10.58
N ASN A 35 25.14 -2.45 9.90
CA ASN A 35 25.90 -1.94 8.74
C ASN A 35 26.00 -2.93 7.56
N LYS A 36 25.00 -3.81 7.39
CA LYS A 36 24.94 -4.79 6.29
C LYS A 36 24.07 -4.34 5.12
N GLN A 37 23.27 -3.30 5.31
CA GLN A 37 22.35 -2.75 4.31
C GLN A 37 22.36 -1.22 4.34
N HIS A 38 21.88 -0.60 3.26
CA HIS A 38 21.73 0.85 3.17
C HIS A 38 20.26 1.24 3.34
N TRP A 39 20.00 2.48 3.77
CA TRP A 39 18.64 3.03 3.88
C TRP A 39 17.85 2.95 2.59
N ARG A 40 18.52 2.98 1.43
CA ARG A 40 17.88 2.81 0.12
C ARG A 40 17.10 1.50 0.02
N SER A 41 17.58 0.41 0.63
CA SER A 41 16.95 -0.90 0.59
C SER A 41 15.56 -0.90 1.24
N LEU A 42 15.30 -0.01 2.20
CA LEU A 42 13.98 0.14 2.84
C LEU A 42 12.93 0.76 1.90
N PHE A 43 13.38 1.56 0.93
CA PHE A 43 12.53 2.29 -0.01
C PHE A 43 12.56 1.70 -1.42
N GLU A 44 13.03 0.45 -1.56
CA GLU A 44 12.94 -0.26 -2.83
C GLU A 44 11.48 -0.47 -3.24
N GLN A 45 11.24 -0.39 -4.54
CA GLN A 45 9.88 -0.49 -5.08
C GLN A 45 9.30 -1.87 -4.78
N TYR A 46 8.10 -1.89 -4.20
CA TYR A 46 7.36 -3.12 -4.01
C TYR A 46 6.90 -3.67 -5.36
N MET A 47 7.27 -4.91 -5.68
CA MET A 47 6.88 -5.60 -6.91
C MET A 47 5.42 -6.06 -6.84
N PHE A 48 4.49 -5.11 -6.81
CA PHE A 48 3.06 -5.37 -6.59
C PHE A 48 2.49 -6.39 -7.56
N PHE A 49 2.85 -6.30 -8.85
CA PHE A 49 2.35 -7.18 -9.92
C PHE A 49 2.99 -8.57 -9.93
N GLU A 50 4.02 -8.79 -9.13
CA GLU A 50 4.66 -10.11 -8.95
C GLU A 50 4.31 -10.73 -7.59
N ALA A 51 3.74 -9.95 -6.67
CA ALA A 51 3.47 -10.37 -5.30
C ALA A 51 2.30 -11.37 -5.18
N TYR A 52 1.35 -11.33 -6.11
CA TYR A 52 0.15 -12.16 -6.11
C TYR A 52 -0.02 -12.92 -7.43
N LYS A 53 -0.68 -14.09 -7.35
CA LYS A 53 -0.97 -14.92 -8.53
C LYS A 53 -2.12 -14.37 -9.38
N ASN A 54 -3.04 -13.64 -8.76
CA ASN A 54 -4.28 -13.18 -9.38
C ASN A 54 -4.50 -11.71 -9.02
N TYR A 55 -4.99 -10.94 -9.99
CA TYR A 55 -5.36 -9.53 -9.83
C TYR A 55 -6.75 -9.30 -10.39
N LEU A 56 -7.47 -8.35 -9.80
CA LEU A 56 -8.71 -7.82 -10.35
C LEU A 56 -8.41 -6.45 -10.96
N GLN A 57 -8.70 -6.31 -12.26
CA GLN A 57 -8.62 -5.03 -12.95
C GLN A 57 -9.98 -4.32 -12.89
N VAL A 58 -9.95 -3.03 -12.59
CA VAL A 58 -11.13 -2.17 -12.58
C VAL A 58 -10.87 -1.05 -13.58
N ASP A 59 -11.64 -1.02 -14.66
CA ASP A 59 -11.54 0.00 -15.70
C ASP A 59 -12.66 1.03 -15.55
N VAL A 60 -12.30 2.31 -15.65
CA VAL A 60 -13.23 3.44 -15.61
C VAL A 60 -13.11 4.20 -16.93
N LEU A 61 -14.24 4.42 -17.60
CA LEU A 61 -14.32 5.10 -18.89
C LEU A 61 -15.27 6.29 -18.77
N ALA A 62 -14.86 7.44 -19.32
CA ALA A 62 -15.67 8.64 -19.38
C ALA A 62 -15.46 9.35 -20.72
N VAL A 63 -16.38 10.26 -21.06
CA VAL A 63 -16.38 10.97 -22.35
C VAL A 63 -15.32 12.07 -22.39
N ASP A 64 -15.07 12.74 -21.27
CA ASP A 64 -14.04 13.75 -21.12
C ASP A 64 -13.26 13.60 -19.80
N ALA A 65 -12.20 14.41 -19.66
CA ALA A 65 -11.27 14.32 -18.54
C ALA A 65 -11.85 14.85 -17.21
N GLU A 66 -12.80 15.77 -17.25
CA GLU A 66 -13.44 16.32 -16.04
C GLU A 66 -14.36 15.26 -15.45
N ASP A 67 -15.17 14.64 -16.31
CA ASP A 67 -15.99 13.49 -15.94
C ASP A 67 -15.11 12.34 -15.44
N LEU A 68 -14.02 11.99 -16.15
CA LEU A 68 -13.14 10.90 -15.73
C LEU A 68 -12.59 11.11 -14.32
N LEU A 69 -12.24 12.35 -13.95
CA LEU A 69 -11.74 12.67 -12.61
C LEU A 69 -12.81 12.48 -11.54
N ALA A 70 -14.04 12.94 -11.81
CA ALA A 70 -15.16 12.75 -10.91
C ALA A 70 -15.51 11.26 -10.75
N TRP A 71 -15.57 10.52 -11.86
CA TRP A 71 -15.83 9.08 -11.86
C TRP A 71 -14.75 8.30 -11.14
N LYS A 72 -13.47 8.66 -11.36
CA LYS A 72 -12.35 8.03 -10.65
C LYS A 72 -12.48 8.23 -9.13
N GLY A 73 -12.72 9.45 -8.67
CA GLY A 73 -12.86 9.73 -7.23
C GLY A 73 -14.11 9.11 -6.58
N TRP A 74 -15.13 8.73 -7.37
CA TRP A 74 -16.30 8.02 -6.88
C TRP A 74 -16.11 6.49 -6.85
N VAL A 75 -15.33 5.95 -7.78
CA VAL A 75 -15.03 4.50 -7.85
C VAL A 75 -13.95 4.08 -6.83
N GLU A 76 -13.00 4.96 -6.53
CA GLU A 76 -11.95 4.78 -5.50
C GLU A 76 -12.52 4.70 -4.07
#